data_AF-M1B6E4-F1
#
_entry.id   AF-M1B6E4-F1
#
_cell.length_a   1.000
_cell.length_b   1.000
_cell.length_c   1.000
_cell.angle_alpha   90.00
_cell.angle_beta   90.00
_cell.angle_gamma   90.00
#
_symmetry.space_group_name_H-M   'P 1'
#
loop_
_entity.id
_entity.type
_entity.pdbx_description
1 polymer ?
#
loop_
_entity_poly.entity_id
_entity_poly.type
_entity_poly.pdbx_seq_one_letter_code
_entity_poly.pdbx_strand_id
1 'polypeptide(L)' 'MLDFPGASLQRQGKYREAIKYHSLVLELSARHGEDSGSTEAYGAIADCYTELGDLEQAAKYYDQYIARLETD' A
#
# COMPACT_ATOMS: atom_id res chain seq x y z
N MET A 1 -15.66 9.65 10.10
CA MET A 1 -14.90 8.38 9.98
C MET A 1 -14.46 8.31 8.53
N LEU A 2 -13.22 8.74 8.25
CA LEU A 2 -12.66 8.68 6.89
C LEU A 2 -12.28 7.22 6.65
N ASP A 3 -13.23 6.42 6.16
CA ASP A 3 -12.92 5.10 5.62
C ASP A 3 -12.02 5.34 4.40
N PHE A 4 -10.72 5.12 4.56
CA PHE A 4 -9.81 5.05 3.42
C PHE A 4 -10.32 3.94 2.51
N PRO A 5 -10.69 4.23 1.25
CA PRO A 5 -11.32 3.25 0.36
C PRO A 5 -10.54 1.93 0.29
N GLY A 6 -9.21 1.99 0.37
CA GLY A 6 -8.35 0.81 0.43
C GLY A 6 -8.63 -0.14 1.61
N ALA A 7 -8.78 0.38 2.83
CA ALA A 7 -9.05 -0.43 4.02
C ALA A 7 -10.45 -1.07 3.98
N SER A 8 -11.45 -0.32 3.47
CA SER A 8 -12.80 -0.85 3.30
C SER A 8 -12.87 -1.92 2.21
N LEU A 9 -12.05 -1.80 1.15
CA LEU A 9 -11.93 -2.80 0.07
C LEU A 9 -11.22 -4.07 0.54
N GLN A 10 -10.17 -3.95 1.35
CA GLN A 10 -9.51 -5.10 2.01
C GLN A 10 -10.51 -5.90 2.85
N ARG A 11 -11.31 -5.23 3.69
CA ARG A 11 -12.35 -5.89 4.51
C ARG A 11 -13.45 -6.57 3.68
N GLN A 12 -13.66 -6.15 2.44
CA GLN A 12 -14.61 -6.75 1.51
C GLN A 12 -13.98 -7.88 0.65
N GLY A 13 -12.71 -8.23 0.87
CA GLY A 13 -11.98 -9.21 0.06
C GLY A 13 -11.61 -8.69 -1.34
N LYS A 14 -11.77 -7.39 -1.59
CA LYS A 14 -11.49 -6.74 -2.88
C LYS A 14 -10.06 -6.23 -2.96
N TYR A 15 -9.11 -7.11 -2.66
CA TYR A 15 -7.69 -6.77 -2.54
C TYR A 15 -7.11 -6.17 -3.83
N ARG A 16 -7.53 -6.64 -5.02
CA ARG A 16 -7.09 -6.08 -6.30
C ARG A 16 -7.52 -4.62 -6.50
N GLU A 17 -8.69 -4.23 -6.01
CA GLU A 17 -9.15 -2.84 -6.07
C GLU A 17 -8.44 -1.97 -5.04
N ALA A 18 -8.21 -2.52 -3.84
CA ALA A 18 -7.42 -1.86 -2.79
C ALA A 18 -5.99 -1.55 -3.27
N ILE A 19 -5.32 -2.50 -3.92
CA ILE A 19 -3.98 -2.32 -4.49
C ILE A 19 -3.96 -1.16 -5.50
N LYS A 20 -4.95 -1.09 -6.40
CA LYS A 20 -5.04 0.01 -7.38
C LYS A 20 -5.20 1.37 -6.70
N TYR A 21 -6.04 1.43 -5.66
CA TYR A 21 -6.25 2.66 -4.91
C TYR A 21 -4.97 3.12 -4.21
N HIS A 22 -4.30 2.23 -3.48
CA HIS A 22 -3.03 2.55 -2.80
C HIS A 22 -1.91 2.88 -3.80
N SER A 23 -1.85 2.22 -4.96
CA SER A 23 -0.88 2.54 -6.01
C SER A 23 -1.10 3.93 -6.60
N LEU A 24 -2.36 4.37 -6.72
CA LEU A 24 -2.68 5.73 -7.14
C LEU A 24 -2.23 6.76 -6.10
N VAL A 25 -2.42 6.46 -4.82
CA VAL A 25 -1.92 7.30 -3.72
C VAL A 25 -0.40 7.42 -3.79
N LEU A 26 0.32 6.31 -4.01
CA LEU A 26 1.78 6.33 -4.21
C LEU A 26 2.21 7.22 -5.38
N GLU A 27 1.54 7.12 -6.53
CA GLU A 27 1.86 7.95 -7.71
C GLU A 27 1.62 9.44 -7.43
N LEU A 28 0.55 9.77 -6.71
CA LEU A 28 0.25 11.15 -6.33
C LEU A 28 1.27 11.68 -5.32
N SER A 29 1.57 10.93 -4.26
CA SER A 29 2.59 11.27 -3.27
C SER A 29 3.96 11.50 -3.92
N ALA A 30 4.36 10.63 -4.85
CA ALA A 30 5.60 10.78 -5.61
C ALA A 30 5.61 12.05 -6.48
N ARG A 31 4.48 12.43 -7.07
CA ARG A 31 4.35 13.69 -7.84
C ARG A 31 4.39 14.94 -6.95
N HIS A 32 3.87 14.85 -5.74
CA HIS A 32 3.80 15.97 -4.81
C HIS A 32 5.05 16.09 -3.91
N GLY A 33 5.96 15.11 -3.94
CA GLY A 33 7.15 15.08 -3.10
C GLY A 33 6.86 14.84 -1.63
N GLU A 34 5.65 14.35 -1.30
CA GLU A 34 5.27 13.95 0.05
C GLU A 34 5.67 12.50 0.27
N ASP A 35 6.81 12.29 0.92
CA ASP A 35 7.35 10.94 1.16
C ASP A 35 6.56 10.20 2.26
N SER A 36 6.07 10.91 3.28
CA SER A 36 5.45 10.31 4.47
C SER A 36 4.11 9.62 4.19
N GLY A 37 3.29 10.14 3.28
CA GLY A 37 2.02 9.51 2.87
C GLY A 37 2.21 8.27 1.98
N SER A 38 3.42 8.07 1.45
CA SER A 38 3.74 6.96 0.58
C SER A 38 4.07 5.68 1.34
N THR A 39 4.71 5.80 2.52
CA THR A 39 5.16 4.65 3.33
C THR A 39 3.97 3.77 3.75
N GLU A 40 2.92 4.32 4.36
CA GLU A 40 1.74 3.51 4.74
C GLU A 40 1.08 2.80 3.55
N ALA A 41 1.10 3.40 2.36
CA ALA A 41 0.53 2.78 1.16
C ALA A 41 1.34 1.54 0.70
N TYR A 42 2.67 1.51 0.88
CA TYR A 42 3.47 0.31 0.59
C TYR A 42 3.08 -0.85 1.51
N GLY A 43 2.91 -0.60 2.81
CA GLY A 43 2.47 -1.61 3.79
C GLY A 43 1.08 -2.16 3.45
N ALA A 44 0.13 -1.27 3.13
CA ALA A 44 -1.23 -1.67 2.76
C ALA A 44 -1.28 -2.50 1.46
N ILE A 45 -0.43 -2.20 0.47
CA ILE A 45 -0.31 -3.00 -0.76
C ILE A 45 0.28 -4.38 -0.46
N ALA A 46 1.31 -4.44 0.39
CA ALA A 46 1.93 -5.69 0.79
C ALA A 46 0.92 -6.63 1.49
N ASP A 47 0.13 -6.09 2.42
CA ASP A 47 -0.95 -6.82 3.07
C ASP A 47 -1.98 -7.36 2.06
N CYS A 48 -2.36 -6.55 1.07
CA CYS A 48 -3.27 -7.01 0.01
C CYS A 48 -2.71 -8.16 -0.82
N TYR A 49 -1.41 -8.15 -1.12
CA TYR A 49 -0.76 -9.25 -1.86
C TYR A 49 -0.64 -10.50 -1.00
N THR A 50 -0.37 -10.37 0.30
CA THR A 50 -0.38 -11.47 1.27
C THR A 50 -1.74 -12.17 1.27
N GLU A 51 -2.82 -11.39 1.32
CA GLU A 51 -4.20 -11.92 1.31
C GLU A 51 -4.59 -12.55 -0.04
N LEU A 52 -3.97 -12.12 -1.14
CA LEU A 52 -4.13 -12.74 -2.46
C LEU A 52 -3.28 -14.02 -2.64
N GLY A 53 -2.40 -14.33 -1.68
CA GLY A 53 -1.47 -15.46 -1.74
C GLY A 53 -0.22 -15.20 -2.59
N ASP A 54 -0.03 -13.97 -3.09
CA ASP A 54 1.15 -13.57 -3.87
C ASP A 54 2.24 -13.04 -2.92
N LEU A 55 2.87 -13.98 -2.21
CA LEU A 55 3.88 -13.67 -1.21
C LEU A 55 5.15 -13.06 -1.82
N GLU A 56 5.46 -13.35 -3.08
CA GLU A 56 6.62 -12.79 -3.76
C GLU A 56 6.46 -11.29 -3.94
N GLN A 57 5.28 -10.84 -4.38
CA GLN A 57 5.02 -9.41 -4.48
C GLN A 57 4.86 -8.77 -3.10
N ALA A 58 4.18 -9.42 -2.17
CA ALA A 58 4.06 -8.91 -0.80
C ALA A 58 5.44 -8.59 -0.19
N ALA A 59 6.40 -9.52 -0.31
CA ALA A 59 7.76 -9.33 0.19
C ALA A 59 8.45 -8.11 -0.42
N LYS A 60 8.36 -7.91 -1.75
CA LYS A 60 8.95 -6.75 -2.42
C LYS A 60 8.37 -5.42 -1.92
N TYR A 61 7.06 -5.38 -1.66
CA TYR A 61 6.41 -4.20 -1.11
C TYR A 61 6.74 -3.99 0.38
N TYR A 62 6.92 -5.05 1.17
CA TYR A 62 7.41 -4.94 2.54
C TYR A 62 8.87 -4.45 2.61
N ASP A 63 9.74 -4.91 1.73
CA ASP A 63 11.13 -4.41 1.66
C ASP A 63 11.16 -2.91 1.35
N GLN A 64 10.33 -2.47 0.41
CA GLN A 64 10.18 -1.04 0.07
C GLN A 64 9.59 -0.23 1.23
N TYR A 65 8.66 -0.80 1.98
CA TYR A 65 8.06 -0.22 3.18
C TYR A 65 9.11 -0.03 4.29
N ILE A 66 9.88 -1.07 4.59
CA ILE A 66 10.92 -1.07 5.63
C ILE A 66 12.03 -0.08 5.25
N ALA A 67 12.53 -0.12 4.00
CA ALA A 67 13.58 0.78 3.55
C ALA A 67 13.19 2.26 3.71
N ARG A 68 11.89 2.59 3.53
CA ARG A 68 11.38 3.95 3.75
C ARG A 68 11.22 4.30 5.23
N LEU A 69 10.76 3.37 6.06
CA LEU A 69 10.71 3.55 7.51
C LEU A 69 12.10 3.81 8.12
N GLU A 70 13.16 3.21 7.56
CA GLU A 70 14.53 3.45 8.01
C GLU A 70 15.11 4.79 7.56
N THR A 71 14.43 5.49 6.64
CA THR A 71 14.90 6.75 6.04
C THR A 71 14.19 7.99 6.63
N ASP A 72 13.11 7.82 7.40
CA ASP A 72 12.37 8.87 8.14
C ASP A 72 12.98 9.11 9.54
#